data_AF-A0A3C2E0S5-F1
#
_entry.id   AF-A0A3C2E0S5-F1
#
_cell.length_a   1.000
_cell.length_b   1.000
_cell.length_c   1.000
_cell.angle_alpha   90.00
_cell.angle_beta   90.00
_cell.angle_gamma   90.00
#
_symmetry.space_group_name_H-M   'P 1'
#
loop_
_entity.id
_entity.type
_entity.pdbx_description
1 polymer ?
#
loop_
_entity_poly.entity_id
_entity_poly.type
_entity_poly.pdbx_seq_one_letter_code
_entity_poly.pdbx_strand_id
1 'polypeptide(L)'
;MILRRKKTELREEITATARRASQEAMRALWDDDAKRAREELSAAPKKLDFAEIGWRVALVAALVDMKTGKFKSGVSALEKVIDRLDETDLSRDDKGYLRLFALYRASDAAKDNRAPASLRERVEHFRFDQTLVAPEIRADFPLKKIEDKPVDPPPPPMATGGPEF
;
A
#
# COMPACT_ATOMS: atom_id res chain seq x y z
N MET A 1 -34.03 -8.93 12.82
CA MET A 1 -33.41 -7.66 12.38
C MET A 1 -32.23 -7.23 13.26
N ILE A 2 -32.34 -7.24 14.59
CA ILE A 2 -31.29 -6.80 15.53
C ILE A 2 -29.96 -7.57 15.39
N LEU A 3 -30.00 -8.90 15.20
CA LEU A 3 -28.81 -9.73 15.02
C LEU A 3 -28.01 -9.40 13.73
N ARG A 4 -28.69 -9.00 12.66
CA ARG A 4 -28.02 -8.60 11.40
C ARG A 4 -27.31 -7.26 11.55
N ARG A 5 -27.91 -6.31 12.27
CA ARG A 5 -27.33 -5.01 12.57
C ARG A 5 -26.07 -5.14 13.43
N LYS A 6 -26.14 -5.88 14.54
CA LYS A 6 -24.96 -6.16 15.39
C LYS A 6 -23.82 -6.86 14.64
N LYS A 7 -24.15 -7.81 13.75
CA LYS A 7 -23.13 -8.48 12.92
C LYS A 7 -22.46 -7.52 11.92
N THR A 8 -23.22 -6.57 11.39
CA THR A 8 -22.71 -5.56 10.45
C THR A 8 -21.81 -4.56 11.17
N GLU A 9 -22.25 -4.04 12.32
CA GLU A 9 -21.46 -3.15 13.17
C GLU A 9 -20.12 -3.78 13.58
N LEU A 10 -20.13 -5.05 13.98
CA LEU A 10 -18.90 -5.79 14.30
C LEU A 10 -17.97 -5.95 13.09
N ARG A 11 -18.52 -6.22 11.90
CA ARG A 11 -17.73 -6.35 10.65
C ARG A 11 -17.10 -5.00 10.27
N GLU A 12 -17.84 -3.91 10.42
CA GLU A 12 -17.34 -2.55 10.20
C GLU A 12 -16.21 -2.20 11.18
N GLU A 13 -16.37 -2.51 12.47
CA GLU A 13 -15.33 -2.29 13.49
C GLU A 13 -14.06 -3.11 13.22
N ILE A 14 -14.21 -4.37 12.84
CA ILE A 14 -13.09 -5.25 12.43
C ILE A 14 -12.36 -4.64 11.23
N THR A 15 -13.12 -4.17 10.24
CA THR A 15 -12.58 -3.57 9.02
C THR A 15 -11.84 -2.27 9.32
N ALA A 16 -12.42 -1.41 10.16
CA ALA A 16 -11.82 -0.15 10.58
C ALA A 16 -10.51 -0.38 11.35
N THR A 17 -10.51 -1.34 12.27
CA THR A 17 -9.32 -1.70 13.06
C THR A 17 -8.21 -2.25 12.16
N ALA A 18 -8.54 -3.19 11.25
CA ALA A 18 -7.59 -3.75 10.30
C ALA A 18 -7.01 -2.68 9.36
N ARG A 19 -7.86 -1.76 8.88
CA ARG A 19 -7.45 -0.64 8.04
C ARG A 19 -6.48 0.29 8.78
N ARG A 20 -6.82 0.69 10.01
CA ARG A 20 -5.96 1.56 10.83
C ARG A 20 -4.62 0.90 11.13
N ALA A 21 -4.62 -0.35 11.60
CA ALA A 21 -3.39 -1.10 11.86
C ALA A 21 -2.49 -1.17 10.61
N SER A 22 -3.08 -1.42 9.43
CA SER A 22 -2.34 -1.43 8.17
C SER A 22 -1.77 -0.06 7.79
N GLN A 23 -2.52 1.03 8.04
CA GLN A 23 -2.07 2.39 7.75
C GLN A 23 -0.92 2.82 8.64
N GLU A 24 -1.03 2.62 9.96
CA GLU A 24 0.03 2.96 10.91
C GLU A 24 1.27 2.09 10.68
N ALA A 25 1.09 0.81 10.38
CA ALA A 25 2.21 -0.05 10.00
C ALA A 25 2.90 0.42 8.72
N MET A 26 2.15 0.86 7.72
CA MET A 26 2.72 1.37 6.48
C MET A 26 3.46 2.70 6.69
N ARG A 27 2.94 3.60 7.54
CA ARG A 27 3.63 4.82 7.97
C ARG A 27 4.96 4.50 8.65
N ALA A 28 4.96 3.59 9.62
CA ALA A 28 6.18 3.16 10.28
C ALA A 28 7.20 2.55 9.30
N LEU A 29 6.76 1.81 8.27
CA LEU A 29 7.65 1.33 7.20
C LEU A 29 8.26 2.47 6.37
N TRP A 30 7.54 3.56 6.13
CA TRP A 30 8.09 4.75 5.46
C TRP A 30 9.16 5.44 6.30
N ASP A 31 8.99 5.43 7.62
CA ASP A 31 9.95 5.96 8.60
C ASP A 31 11.13 5.01 8.88
N ASP A 32 11.25 3.92 8.12
CA ASP A 32 12.25 2.84 8.31
C ASP A 32 12.12 2.09 9.67
N ASP A 33 11.00 2.25 10.38
CA ASP A 33 10.74 1.58 11.66
C ASP A 33 9.96 0.27 11.47
N ALA A 34 10.68 -0.76 11.03
CA ALA A 34 10.11 -2.09 10.82
C ALA A 34 9.62 -2.76 12.12
N LYS A 35 10.15 -2.36 13.29
CA LYS A 35 9.74 -2.92 14.58
C LYS A 35 8.36 -2.39 14.95
N ARG A 36 8.19 -1.07 14.90
CA ARG A 36 6.88 -0.44 15.11
C ARG A 36 5.88 -0.91 14.06
N ALA A 37 6.26 -1.02 12.80
CA ALA A 37 5.37 -1.53 11.76
C ALA A 37 4.78 -2.90 12.10
N ARG A 38 5.61 -3.81 12.66
CA ARG A 38 5.16 -5.13 13.10
C ARG A 38 4.24 -5.06 14.33
N GLU A 39 4.52 -4.16 15.26
CA GLU A 39 3.71 -3.94 16.45
C GLU A 39 2.31 -3.42 16.07
N GLU A 40 2.24 -2.39 15.22
CA GLU A 40 0.98 -1.84 14.72
C GLU A 40 0.15 -2.91 13.97
N LEU A 41 0.81 -3.72 13.13
CA LEU A 41 0.17 -4.84 12.43
C LEU A 41 -0.40 -5.91 13.38
N SER A 42 0.21 -6.08 14.56
CA SER A 42 -0.26 -7.06 15.54
C SER A 42 -1.59 -6.69 16.20
N ALA A 43 -1.98 -5.41 16.12
CA ALA A 43 -3.30 -4.93 16.53
C ALA A 43 -4.41 -5.31 15.53
N ALA A 44 -4.05 -5.75 14.32
CA ALA A 44 -5.04 -6.23 13.36
C ALA A 44 -5.77 -7.48 13.88
N PRO A 45 -7.10 -7.60 13.68
CA PRO A 45 -7.85 -8.78 14.07
C PRO A 45 -7.29 -10.05 13.42
N LYS A 46 -7.26 -11.17 14.17
CA LYS A 46 -6.66 -12.43 13.70
C LYS A 46 -7.47 -13.13 12.59
N LYS A 47 -8.77 -12.88 12.54
CA LYS A 47 -9.70 -13.49 11.56
C LYS A 47 -10.24 -12.39 10.68
N LEU A 48 -9.68 -12.27 9.49
CA LEU A 48 -10.09 -11.31 8.48
C LEU A 48 -10.51 -12.06 7.23
N ASP A 49 -11.60 -11.62 6.62
CA ASP A 49 -11.92 -12.02 5.28
C ASP A 49 -10.92 -11.36 4.31
N PHE A 50 -10.31 -12.17 3.44
CA PHE A 50 -9.28 -11.68 2.54
C PHE A 50 -9.86 -10.72 1.49
N ALA A 51 -11.03 -11.05 0.92
CA ALA A 51 -11.67 -10.29 -0.14
C ALA A 51 -12.06 -8.88 0.33
N GLU A 52 -12.41 -8.73 1.61
CA GLU A 52 -12.81 -7.46 2.21
C GLU A 52 -11.61 -6.57 2.61
N ILE A 53 -10.79 -7.04 3.56
CA ILE A 53 -9.73 -6.21 4.18
C ILE A 53 -8.45 -6.99 4.47
N GLY A 54 -8.51 -8.32 4.50
CA GLY A 54 -7.37 -9.17 4.79
C GLY A 54 -6.25 -9.06 3.75
N TRP A 55 -6.57 -8.77 2.49
CA TRP A 55 -5.58 -8.50 1.45
C TRP A 55 -4.61 -7.37 1.84
N ARG A 56 -5.13 -6.35 2.53
CA ARG A 56 -4.39 -5.16 2.92
C ARG A 56 -3.40 -5.46 4.04
N VAL A 57 -3.88 -6.15 5.07
CA VAL A 57 -3.05 -6.61 6.20
C VAL A 57 -1.96 -7.56 5.69
N ALA A 58 -2.32 -8.50 4.82
CA ALA A 58 -1.37 -9.44 4.23
C ALA A 58 -0.31 -8.75 3.36
N LEU A 59 -0.71 -7.73 2.57
CA LEU A 59 0.20 -6.93 1.78
C LEU A 59 1.24 -6.23 2.67
N VAL A 60 0.81 -5.49 3.68
CA VAL A 60 1.73 -4.76 4.58
C VAL A 60 2.62 -5.74 5.36
N ALA A 61 2.08 -6.87 5.81
CA ALA A 61 2.88 -7.91 6.48
C ALA A 61 4.01 -8.45 5.60
N ALA A 62 3.75 -8.68 4.30
CA ALA A 62 4.77 -9.09 3.35
C ALA A 62 5.88 -8.04 3.20
N LEU A 63 5.52 -6.74 3.20
CA LEU A 63 6.50 -5.65 3.17
C LEU A 63 7.36 -5.60 4.44
N VAL A 64 6.76 -5.78 5.63
CA VAL A 64 7.48 -5.87 6.90
C VAL A 64 8.48 -7.03 6.87
N ASP A 65 8.09 -8.20 6.38
CA ASP A 65 9.01 -9.34 6.25
C ASP A 65 10.19 -9.03 5.31
N MET A 66 9.94 -8.35 4.18
CA MET A 66 11.03 -7.93 3.30
C MET A 66 11.98 -6.93 3.98
N LYS A 67 11.43 -5.96 4.74
CA LYS A 67 12.20 -4.93 5.44
C LYS A 67 13.01 -5.48 6.62
N THR A 68 12.52 -6.54 7.28
CA THR A 68 13.18 -7.19 8.42
C THR A 68 14.19 -8.29 8.03
N GLY A 69 14.64 -8.30 6.77
CA GLY A 69 15.66 -9.23 6.28
C GLY A 69 15.13 -10.60 5.85
N LYS A 70 13.81 -10.82 5.88
CA LYS A 70 13.16 -12.05 5.39
C LYS A 70 12.70 -11.92 3.94
N PHE A 71 13.54 -11.34 3.08
CA PHE A 71 13.19 -10.98 1.69
C PHE A 71 12.50 -12.12 0.92
N LYS A 72 13.05 -13.33 0.92
CA LYS A 72 12.46 -14.48 0.20
C LYS A 72 11.04 -14.84 0.70
N SER A 73 10.85 -14.82 2.02
CA SER A 73 9.55 -15.10 2.64
C SER A 73 8.55 -13.99 2.31
N GLY A 74 8.99 -12.73 2.42
CA GLY A 74 8.18 -11.57 2.10
C GLY A 74 7.75 -11.53 0.63
N VAL A 75 8.66 -11.83 -0.31
CA VAL A 75 8.32 -11.97 -1.74
C VAL A 75 7.30 -13.09 -1.96
N SER A 76 7.49 -14.27 -1.38
CA SER A 76 6.54 -15.38 -1.55
C SER A 76 5.16 -15.03 -0.98
N ALA A 77 5.10 -14.31 0.14
CA ALA A 77 3.85 -13.79 0.69
C ALA A 77 3.21 -12.75 -0.23
N LEU A 78 4.02 -11.85 -0.81
CA LEU A 78 3.58 -10.82 -1.74
C LEU A 78 2.98 -11.40 -3.02
N GLU A 79 3.61 -12.42 -3.59
CA GLU A 79 3.09 -13.17 -4.75
C GLU A 79 1.71 -13.77 -4.44
N LYS A 80 1.55 -14.41 -3.27
CA LYS A 80 0.26 -14.96 -2.85
C LYS A 80 -0.81 -13.88 -2.71
N VAL A 81 -0.45 -12.70 -2.20
CA VAL A 81 -1.39 -11.58 -2.12
C VAL A 81 -1.84 -11.16 -3.51
N ILE A 82 -0.88 -10.95 -4.43
CA ILE A 82 -1.14 -10.55 -5.83
C ILE A 82 -2.01 -11.57 -6.57
N ASP A 83 -1.73 -12.86 -6.40
CA ASP A 83 -2.48 -13.94 -7.05
C ASP A 83 -3.93 -13.99 -6.54
N ARG A 84 -4.14 -13.64 -5.27
CA ARG A 84 -5.47 -13.63 -4.63
C ARG A 84 -6.22 -12.30 -4.76
N LEU A 85 -5.60 -11.23 -5.28
CA LEU A 85 -6.31 -9.96 -5.49
C LEU A 85 -7.55 -10.13 -6.35
N ASP A 86 -7.58 -11.13 -7.24
CA ASP A 86 -8.75 -11.40 -8.08
C ASP A 86 -9.98 -11.90 -7.28
N GLU A 87 -9.77 -12.42 -6.05
CA GLU A 87 -10.83 -12.79 -5.10
C GLU A 87 -11.51 -11.56 -4.45
N THR A 88 -10.92 -10.37 -4.57
CA THR A 88 -11.44 -9.14 -3.95
C THR A 88 -12.45 -8.41 -4.84
N ASP A 89 -13.31 -7.58 -4.24
CA ASP A 89 -14.24 -6.68 -4.95
C ASP A 89 -13.57 -5.40 -5.47
N LEU A 90 -12.23 -5.30 -5.39
CA LEU A 90 -11.48 -4.17 -5.92
C LEU A 90 -11.71 -3.99 -7.42
N SER A 91 -11.63 -2.76 -7.91
CA SER A 91 -11.70 -2.52 -9.35
C SER A 91 -10.51 -3.15 -10.07
N ARG A 92 -10.65 -3.40 -11.37
CA ARG A 92 -9.53 -3.86 -12.21
C ARG A 92 -8.31 -2.95 -12.07
N ASP A 93 -8.55 -1.64 -11.99
CA ASP A 93 -7.51 -0.64 -11.92
C ASP A 93 -6.79 -0.63 -10.57
N ASP A 94 -7.54 -0.77 -9.47
CA ASP A 94 -6.98 -0.93 -8.12
C ASP A 94 -6.10 -2.18 -8.03
N LYS A 95 -6.58 -3.31 -8.56
CA LYS A 95 -5.81 -4.56 -8.60
C LYS A 95 -4.53 -4.39 -9.42
N GLY A 96 -4.62 -3.76 -10.59
CA GLY A 96 -3.45 -3.46 -11.43
C GLY A 96 -2.44 -2.54 -10.75
N TYR A 97 -2.94 -1.50 -10.06
CA TYR A 97 -2.11 -0.57 -9.29
C TYR A 97 -1.38 -1.26 -8.14
N LEU A 98 -2.07 -2.08 -7.34
CA LEU A 98 -1.48 -2.81 -6.22
C LEU A 98 -0.42 -3.83 -6.68
N ARG A 99 -0.62 -4.46 -7.84
CA ARG A 99 0.36 -5.35 -8.48
C ARG A 99 1.63 -4.59 -8.86
N LEU A 100 1.49 -3.41 -9.47
CA LEU A 100 2.63 -2.57 -9.80
C LEU A 100 3.34 -2.04 -8.54
N PHE A 101 2.58 -1.64 -7.53
CA PHE A 101 3.13 -1.22 -6.23
C PHE A 101 3.98 -2.32 -5.61
N ALA A 102 3.48 -3.54 -5.57
CA ALA A 102 4.19 -4.69 -5.04
C ALA A 102 5.50 -4.96 -5.81
N LEU A 103 5.47 -4.83 -7.14
CA LEU A 103 6.67 -4.97 -7.98
C LEU A 103 7.74 -3.93 -7.62
N TYR A 104 7.35 -2.66 -7.44
CA TYR A 104 8.29 -1.62 -7.05
C TYR A 104 8.89 -1.88 -5.66
N ARG A 105 8.06 -2.27 -4.68
CA ARG A 105 8.57 -2.54 -3.32
C ARG A 105 9.51 -3.73 -3.27
N ALA A 106 9.23 -4.78 -4.05
CA ALA A 106 10.15 -5.91 -4.18
C ALA A 106 11.45 -5.54 -4.90
N SER A 107 11.39 -4.62 -5.87
CA SER A 107 12.59 -4.11 -6.55
C SER A 107 13.45 -3.27 -5.60
N ASP A 108 12.84 -2.33 -4.87
CA ASP A 108 13.53 -1.47 -3.88
C ASP A 108 14.20 -2.28 -2.76
N ALA A 109 13.57 -3.40 -2.34
CA ALA A 109 14.11 -4.25 -1.29
C ALA A 109 15.15 -5.27 -1.80
N ALA A 110 15.28 -5.46 -3.11
CA ALA A 110 16.26 -6.34 -3.71
C ALA A 110 17.65 -5.68 -3.77
N LYS A 111 18.71 -6.45 -3.52
CA LYS A 111 20.10 -5.95 -3.57
C LYS A 111 20.47 -5.35 -4.93
N ASP A 112 19.96 -5.92 -6.01
CA ASP A 112 20.25 -5.51 -7.39
C ASP A 112 19.22 -4.50 -7.95
N ASN A 113 18.36 -3.93 -7.10
CA ASN A 113 17.22 -3.09 -7.49
C ASN A 113 16.30 -3.75 -8.53
N ARG A 114 16.24 -5.08 -8.55
CA ARG A 114 15.51 -5.86 -9.53
C ARG A 114 14.59 -6.86 -8.84
N ALA A 115 13.29 -6.72 -9.07
CA ALA A 115 12.32 -7.67 -8.58
C ALA A 115 12.57 -9.11 -9.12
N PRO A 116 12.20 -10.13 -8.33
CA PRO A 116 12.18 -11.52 -8.76
C PRO A 116 11.41 -11.70 -10.08
N ALA A 117 11.88 -12.62 -10.94
CA ALA A 117 11.25 -12.88 -12.24
C ALA A 117 9.78 -13.31 -12.09
N SER A 118 9.51 -14.17 -11.11
CA SER A 118 8.18 -14.64 -10.76
C SER A 118 7.18 -13.52 -10.46
N LEU A 119 7.64 -12.43 -9.85
CA LEU A 119 6.82 -11.25 -9.57
C LEU A 119 6.64 -10.41 -10.83
N ARG A 120 7.68 -10.27 -11.66
CA ARG A 120 7.61 -9.54 -12.94
C ARG A 120 6.59 -10.15 -13.89
N GLU A 121 6.62 -11.48 -14.06
CA GLU A 121 5.70 -12.22 -14.93
C GLU A 121 4.23 -12.02 -14.53
N ARG A 122 3.96 -11.93 -13.22
CA ARG A 122 2.60 -11.68 -12.69
C ARG A 122 2.08 -10.28 -12.98
N VAL A 123 2.96 -9.30 -13.18
CA VAL A 123 2.60 -7.89 -13.32
C VAL A 123 2.67 -7.43 -14.78
N GLU A 124 3.46 -8.10 -15.62
CA GLU A 124 3.79 -7.71 -17.00
C GLU A 124 2.56 -7.45 -17.89
N HIS A 125 1.48 -8.21 -17.71
CA HIS A 125 0.28 -8.09 -18.54
C HIS A 125 -0.81 -7.19 -17.96
N PHE A 126 -0.65 -6.67 -16.75
CA PHE A 126 -1.67 -5.84 -16.12
C PHE A 126 -1.59 -4.41 -16.67
N ARG A 127 -2.72 -3.97 -17.21
CA ARG A 127 -2.97 -2.58 -17.58
C ARG A 127 -4.05 -2.00 -16.69
N PHE A 128 -3.81 -0.80 -16.20
CA PHE A 128 -4.74 -0.03 -15.39
C PHE A 128 -4.63 1.46 -15.72
N ASP A 129 -5.72 2.18 -15.48
CA ASP A 129 -5.78 3.63 -15.57
C ASP A 129 -5.58 4.24 -14.18
N GLN A 130 -4.52 5.04 -14.02
CA GLN A 130 -4.18 5.69 -12.75
C GLN A 130 -5.26 6.67 -12.25
N THR A 131 -6.10 7.20 -13.16
CA THR A 131 -7.18 8.12 -12.81
C THR A 131 -8.37 7.40 -12.18
N LEU A 132 -8.53 6.10 -12.48
CA LEU A 132 -9.61 5.25 -11.98
C LEU A 132 -9.25 4.54 -10.66
N VAL A 133 -7.99 4.61 -10.23
CA VAL A 133 -7.55 4.04 -8.95
C VAL A 133 -8.12 4.83 -7.78
N ALA A 134 -8.71 4.10 -6.83
CA ALA A 134 -9.25 4.65 -5.60
C ALA A 134 -8.23 5.59 -4.91
N PRO A 135 -8.60 6.84 -4.57
CA PRO A 135 -7.69 7.78 -3.92
C PRO A 135 -7.09 7.23 -2.62
N GLU A 136 -7.86 6.47 -1.86
CA GLU A 136 -7.40 5.82 -0.63
C GLU A 136 -6.24 4.84 -0.91
N ILE A 137 -6.35 4.01 -1.95
CA ILE A 137 -5.30 3.06 -2.33
C ILE A 137 -4.02 3.80 -2.73
N ARG A 138 -4.14 4.90 -3.46
CA ARG A 138 -2.97 5.72 -3.84
C ARG A 138 -2.31 6.39 -2.65
N ALA A 139 -3.10 6.88 -1.70
CA ALA A 139 -2.59 7.52 -0.48
C ALA A 139 -1.89 6.52 0.44
N ASP A 140 -2.46 5.33 0.59
CA ASP A 140 -1.96 4.30 1.48
C ASP A 140 -0.77 3.52 0.88
N PHE A 141 -0.76 3.33 -0.44
CA PHE A 141 0.24 2.55 -1.17
C PHE A 141 0.85 3.37 -2.33
N PRO A 142 1.59 4.45 -2.06
CA PRO A 142 2.16 5.28 -3.12
C PRO A 142 3.24 4.52 -3.91
N LEU A 143 3.17 4.57 -5.25
CA LEU A 143 4.16 3.92 -6.14
C LEU A 143 5.57 4.51 -5.97
N LYS A 144 5.65 5.83 -5.80
CA LYS A 144 6.90 6.51 -5.46
C LYS A 144 6.96 6.70 -3.95
N LYS A 145 8.16 6.60 -3.36
CA LYS A 145 8.33 7.19 -2.03
C LYS A 145 7.96 8.66 -2.15
N ILE A 146 7.10 9.15 -1.25
CA ILE A 146 6.88 10.58 -1.12
C ILE A 146 8.21 11.09 -0.58
N GLU A 147 9.09 11.54 -1.46
CA GLU A 147 10.10 12.51 -1.04
C GLU A 147 9.30 13.67 -0.46
N ASP A 148 9.55 13.99 0.81
CA ASP A 148 9.06 15.20 1.44
C ASP A 148 9.54 16.33 0.53
N LYS A 149 8.67 16.77 -0.40
CA LYS A 149 9.01 17.87 -1.28
C LYS A 149 9.22 19.02 -0.31
N PRO A 150 10.43 19.62 -0.23
CA PRO A 150 10.54 20.89 0.45
C PRO A 150 9.48 21.78 -0.18
N VAL A 151 8.62 22.36 0.66
CA VAL A 151 7.66 23.35 0.23
C VAL A 151 8.48 24.42 -0.48
N ASP A 152 8.47 24.42 -1.82
CA ASP A 152 9.11 25.47 -2.59
C ASP A 152 8.52 26.77 -2.06
N PRO A 153 9.36 27.71 -1.56
CA PRO A 153 8.85 28.97 -1.07
C PRO A 153 8.05 29.61 -2.21
N PRO A 154 6.89 30.22 -1.90
CA PRO A 154 6.04 30.82 -2.93
C PRO A 154 6.88 31.76 -3.78
N PRO A 155 6.69 31.77 -5.11
CA PRO A 155 7.48 32.61 -5.99
C PRO A 155 7.43 34.05 -5.49
N PRO A 156 8.58 34.76 -5.45
CA PRO A 156 8.62 36.13 -4.96
C PRO A 156 7.62 36.97 -5.76
N PRO A 157 6.91 37.91 -5.11
CA PRO A 157 5.98 38.79 -5.81
C PRO A 157 6.75 39.49 -6.92
N MET A 158 6.30 39.33 -8.17
CA MET A 158 6.90 40.02 -9.31
C MET A 158 6.91 41.52 -8.99
N ALA A 159 8.11 42.07 -8.84
CA ALA A 159 8.27 43.50 -8.76
C ALA A 159 7.76 44.09 -10.08
N THR A 160 6.64 44.81 -10.01
CA THR A 160 6.12 45.64 -11.09
C THR A 160 7.09 46.81 -11.30
N GLY A 161 8.27 46.51 -11.85
CA GLY A 161 9.25 47.48 -12.30
C GLY A 161 9.19 47.57 -13.81
N GLY A 162 8.23 48.33 -14.33
CA GLY A 162 8.28 48.79 -15.71
C GLY A 162 9.10 50.07 -15.79
N PRO A 163 10.15 50.14 -16.64
CA PRO A 163 10.80 51.39 -16.98
C PRO A 163 10.18 51.91 -18.27
N GLU A 164 9.34 52.95 -18.24
CA GLU A 164 8.96 53.64 -19.48
C GLU A 164 8.92 55.17 -19.28
N PHE A 165 9.95 55.78 -19.86
CA PHE A 165 10.08 57.10 -20.52
C PHE A 165 9.15 58.26 -20.13
#